data_AF-A0A3P4AXW5-F1
#
_entry.id   AF-A0A3P4AXW5-F1
#
_cell.length_a   1.000
_cell.length_b   1.000
_cell.length_c   1.000
_cell.angle_alpha   90.00
_cell.angle_beta   90.00
_cell.angle_gamma   90.00
#
_symmetry.space_group_name_H-M   'P 1'
#
loop_
_entity.id
_entity.type
_entity.pdbx_description
1 polymer ?
#
loop_
_entity_poly.entity_id
_entity_poly.type
_entity_poly.pdbx_seq_one_letter_code
_entity_poly.pdbx_strand_id
1 'polypeptide(L)'
;MLPDTQLTARVRMQSDELVSSDDVAQSNGGSSSGGRSPGWTTVDLMVNQKVGRQLTLFAGINNLLDRQRDFSNPTDFGPLRGRFVYVGARYAFGSTQ
;
A
#
# COMPACT_ATOMS: atom_id res chain seq x y z
N MET A 1 -1.89 19.48 18.72
CA MET A 1 -0.99 19.19 17.57
C MET A 1 0.08 20.26 17.54
N LEU A 2 1.33 19.92 17.24
CA LEU A 2 2.37 20.92 17.02
C LEU A 2 1.94 21.79 15.81
N PRO A 3 2.32 23.08 15.75
CA PRO A 3 2.18 23.85 14.52
C PRO A 3 2.86 23.13 13.36
N ASP A 4 2.30 23.26 12.15
CA ASP A 4 2.86 22.70 10.91
C ASP A 4 3.03 21.16 10.88
N THR A 5 2.25 20.42 11.67
CA THR A 5 2.06 18.98 11.47
C THR A 5 1.10 18.73 10.31
N GLN A 6 1.48 17.91 9.34
CA GLN A 6 0.59 17.38 8.30
C GLN A 6 0.48 15.86 8.45
N LEU A 7 -0.76 15.38 8.55
CA LEU A 7 -1.08 13.95 8.49
C LEU A 7 -1.71 13.63 7.13
N THR A 8 -1.19 12.61 6.47
CA THR A 8 -1.74 12.08 5.22
C THR A 8 -2.13 10.62 5.43
N ALA A 9 -3.35 10.28 5.01
CA ALA A 9 -3.82 8.91 4.89
C ALA A 9 -4.17 8.62 3.44
N ARG A 10 -3.74 7.47 2.92
CA ARG A 10 -4.08 6.98 1.58
C ARG A 10 -4.68 5.59 1.68
N VAL A 11 -5.86 5.40 1.10
CA VAL A 11 -6.48 4.09 0.92
C VAL A 11 -6.34 3.68 -0.54
N ARG A 12 -5.89 2.45 -0.78
CA ARG A 12 -5.93 1.82 -2.10
C ARG A 12 -6.68 0.51 -1.96
N MET A 13 -7.65 0.28 -2.83
CA MET A 13 -8.50 -0.90 -2.82
C MET A 13 -8.75 -1.41 -4.23
N GLN A 14 -8.91 -2.72 -4.36
CA GLN A 14 -9.33 -3.41 -5.58
C GLN A 14 -10.26 -4.54 -5.18
N SER A 15 -11.39 -4.67 -5.87
CA SER A 15 -12.32 -5.78 -5.68
C SER A 15 -11.77 -7.08 -6.25
N ASP A 16 -12.44 -8.20 -5.95
CA ASP A 16 -12.12 -9.48 -6.61
C ASP A 16 -12.28 -9.35 -8.13
N GLU A 17 -11.32 -9.85 -8.91
CA GLU A 17 -11.27 -9.71 -10.37
C GLU A 17 -11.28 -11.07 -11.07
N LEU A 18 -11.95 -11.18 -12.23
CA LEU A 18 -11.86 -12.36 -13.10
C LEU A 18 -10.53 -12.37 -13.85
N VAL A 19 -9.79 -13.46 -13.71
CA VAL A 19 -8.46 -13.73 -14.28
C VAL A 19 -8.55 -14.62 -15.52
N SER A 20 -9.58 -15.48 -15.61
CA SER A 20 -9.88 -16.28 -16.80
C SER A 20 -11.39 -16.35 -17.06
N SER A 21 -11.76 -16.38 -18.34
CA SER A 21 -13.13 -16.62 -18.84
C SER A 21 -13.38 -18.09 -19.21
N ASP A 22 -12.37 -18.94 -19.08
CA ASP A 22 -12.50 -20.36 -19.40
C ASP A 22 -13.16 -21.11 -18.24
N ASP A 23 -14.37 -21.62 -18.46
CA ASP A 23 -15.08 -22.51 -17.53
C ASP A 23 -14.34 -23.85 -17.26
N VAL A 24 -13.16 -24.06 -17.87
CA VAL A 24 -12.37 -25.29 -17.81
C VAL A 24 -11.59 -25.45 -16.50
N ALA A 25 -11.71 -24.53 -15.54
CA ALA A 25 -11.19 -24.73 -14.19
C ALA A 25 -11.93 -25.83 -13.41
N GLN A 26 -13.11 -26.26 -13.86
CA GLN A 26 -14.00 -27.16 -13.12
C GLN A 26 -14.18 -28.57 -13.73
N SER A 27 -13.38 -28.99 -14.72
CA SER A 27 -13.54 -30.34 -15.33
C SER A 27 -12.59 -31.42 -14.81
N ASN A 28 -11.61 -31.10 -13.95
CA ASN A 28 -10.60 -32.06 -13.45
C ASN A 28 -10.36 -32.01 -11.92
N GLY A 29 -11.39 -31.74 -11.11
CA GLY A 29 -11.35 -31.98 -9.65
C GLY A 29 -10.30 -31.19 -8.84
N GLY A 30 -9.67 -30.17 -9.43
CA GLY A 30 -8.68 -29.31 -8.76
C GLY A 30 -9.37 -28.14 -8.06
N SER A 31 -9.27 -28.08 -6.73
CA SER A 31 -9.73 -26.95 -5.93
C SER A 31 -8.77 -25.76 -6.12
N SER A 32 -8.92 -25.06 -7.24
CA SER A 32 -8.35 -23.73 -7.45
C SER A 32 -9.52 -22.75 -7.44
N SER A 33 -9.35 -21.57 -6.85
CA SER A 33 -10.39 -20.55 -6.78
C SER A 33 -10.70 -19.96 -8.16
N GLY A 34 -11.39 -20.75 -9.00
CA GLY A 34 -12.24 -20.40 -10.13
C GLY A 34 -11.88 -19.18 -10.96
N GLY A 35 -10.61 -19.04 -11.36
CA GLY A 35 -10.18 -17.95 -12.24
C GLY A 35 -10.43 -16.56 -11.67
N ARG A 36 -10.37 -16.35 -10.34
CA ARG A 36 -10.49 -15.02 -9.72
C ARG A 36 -9.29 -14.65 -8.86
N SER A 37 -8.87 -13.39 -8.94
CA SER A 37 -7.94 -12.76 -8.02
C SER A 37 -8.70 -12.26 -6.81
N PRO A 38 -8.23 -12.52 -5.58
CA PRO A 38 -8.80 -11.93 -4.39
C PRO A 38 -8.68 -10.40 -4.40
N GLY A 39 -9.69 -9.75 -3.87
CA GLY A 39 -9.71 -8.34 -3.56
C GLY A 39 -8.72 -8.03 -2.45
N TRP A 40 -8.32 -6.77 -2.40
CA TRP A 40 -7.38 -6.30 -1.41
C TRP A 40 -7.62 -4.83 -1.08
N THR A 41 -7.19 -4.44 0.11
CA THR A 41 -7.16 -3.06 0.55
C THR A 41 -5.87 -2.81 1.31
N THR A 42 -5.26 -1.66 1.07
CA THR A 42 -4.09 -1.18 1.81
C THR A 42 -4.38 0.21 2.33
N VAL A 43 -3.83 0.51 3.51
CA VAL A 43 -3.86 1.84 4.12
C VAL A 43 -2.42 2.28 4.28
N ASP A 44 -2.09 3.47 3.79
CA ASP A 44 -0.79 4.11 4.00
C ASP A 44 -0.99 5.34 4.89
N LEU A 45 -0.06 5.56 5.82
CA LEU A 45 -0.04 6.71 6.72
C LEU A 45 1.30 7.44 6.60
N MET A 46 1.27 8.76 6.62
CA MET A 46 2.47 9.59 6.65
C MET A 46 2.23 10.81 7.54
N VAL A 47 3.21 11.12 8.40
CA VAL A 47 3.28 12.37 9.14
C VAL A 47 4.46 13.19 8.64
N ASN A 48 4.24 14.48 8.43
CA ASN A 48 5.27 15.48 8.22
C ASN A 48 5.21 16.50 9.35
N GLN A 49 6.36 16.88 9.88
CA GLN A 49 6.52 17.91 10.88
C GLN A 49 7.54 18.93 10.40
N LYS A 50 7.14 20.19 10.22
CA LYS A 50 8.12 21.26 10.02
C LYS A 50 8.79 21.61 11.35
N VAL A 51 10.10 21.81 11.28
CA VAL A 51 10.95 22.25 12.39
C VAL A 51 11.68 23.50 11.92
N GLY A 52 11.20 24.66 12.38
CA GLY A 52 11.65 25.95 11.83
C GLY A 52 11.25 26.14 10.36
N ARG A 53 11.99 26.97 9.63
CA ARG A 53 11.64 27.38 8.26
C ARG A 53 12.10 26.40 7.17
N GLN A 54 13.10 25.57 7.46
CA GLN A 54 13.86 24.84 6.42
C GLN A 54 13.87 23.32 6.59
N LEU A 55 13.63 22.81 7.80
CA LEU A 55 13.69 21.38 8.09
C LEU A 55 12.27 20.80 8.15
N THR A 56 12.05 19.70 7.44
CA THR A 56 10.86 18.85 7.60
C THR A 56 11.30 17.47 8.02
N LEU A 57 10.83 16.99 9.17
CA LEU A 57 10.92 15.59 9.56
C LEU A 57 9.70 14.85 9.04
N PHE A 58 9.88 13.62 8.57
CA PHE A 58 8.77 12.80 8.12
C PHE A 58 8.92 11.35 8.55
N ALA A 59 7.80 10.70 8.83
CA ALA A 59 7.71 9.28 9.08
C ALA A 59 6.45 8.73 8.42
N GLY A 60 6.48 7.49 7.97
CA GLY A 60 5.32 6.88 7.38
C GLY A 60 5.39 5.37 7.32
N ILE A 61 4.23 4.80 7.03
CA ILE A 61 4.00 3.37 6.90
C ILE A 61 3.18 3.18 5.64
N ASN A 62 3.77 2.54 4.63
CA ASN A 62 3.02 2.02 3.49
C ASN A 62 2.52 0.63 3.83
N ASN A 63 1.29 0.31 3.42
CA ASN A 63 0.63 -0.96 3.65
C ASN A 63 0.59 -1.32 5.15
N LEU A 64 -0.03 -0.43 5.95
CA LEU A 64 -0.18 -0.56 7.40
C LEU A 64 -0.74 -1.93 7.83
N LEU A 65 -1.69 -2.45 7.04
CA LEU A 65 -2.38 -3.72 7.28
C LEU A 65 -1.55 -4.96 6.89
N ASP A 66 -0.33 -4.77 6.39
CA ASP A 66 0.60 -5.83 6.00
C ASP A 66 0.02 -6.82 4.97
N ARG A 67 -0.85 -6.34 4.08
CA ARG A 67 -1.47 -7.16 3.05
C ARG A 67 -0.45 -7.48 1.97
N GLN A 68 -0.10 -8.75 1.80
CA GLN A 68 0.78 -9.22 0.74
C GLN A 68 0.09 -10.34 -0.02
N ARG A 69 0.33 -10.45 -1.33
CA ARG A 69 -0.18 -11.56 -2.13
C ARG A 69 0.36 -12.90 -1.63
N ASP A 70 -0.45 -13.93 -1.75
CA ASP A 70 -0.01 -15.31 -1.60
C ASP A 70 0.78 -15.74 -2.84
N PHE A 71 2.10 -15.90 -2.71
CA PHE A 71 2.96 -16.33 -3.82
C PHE A 71 2.74 -17.79 -4.24
N SER A 72 2.05 -18.60 -3.43
CA SER A 72 1.62 -19.94 -3.82
C SER A 72 0.35 -19.93 -4.66
N ASN A 73 -0.37 -18.80 -4.70
CA ASN A 73 -1.53 -18.59 -5.55
C ASN A 73 -1.15 -17.79 -6.82
N PRO A 74 -1.08 -18.43 -7.99
CA PRO A 74 -0.68 -17.75 -9.23
C PRO A 74 -1.68 -16.68 -9.69
N THR A 75 -2.91 -16.69 -9.17
CA THR A 75 -3.95 -15.71 -9.50
C THR A 75 -4.12 -14.63 -8.43
N ASP A 76 -3.27 -14.57 -7.40
CA ASP A 76 -3.31 -13.47 -6.42
C ASP A 76 -2.54 -12.24 -6.94
N PHE A 77 -3.30 -11.23 -7.38
CA PHE A 77 -2.77 -9.95 -7.86
C PHE A 77 -2.69 -8.87 -6.78
N GLY A 78 -2.80 -9.26 -5.51
CA GLY A 78 -2.61 -8.38 -4.37
C GLY A 78 -1.23 -7.73 -4.30
N PRO A 79 -0.98 -6.87 -3.29
CA PRO A 79 0.27 -6.13 -3.18
C PRO A 79 1.51 -7.05 -3.18
N LEU A 80 2.51 -6.71 -4.01
CA LEU A 80 3.77 -7.47 -4.13
C LEU A 80 4.65 -7.41 -2.87
N ARG A 81 4.53 -6.35 -2.10
CA ARG A 81 5.34 -6.08 -0.90
C ARG A 81 4.40 -5.87 0.29
N GLY A 82 4.77 -6.45 1.43
CA GLY A 82 4.12 -6.22 2.72
C GLY A 82 4.36 -4.80 3.25
N ARG A 83 4.26 -4.62 4.56
CA ARG A 83 4.42 -3.33 5.24
C ARG A 83 5.83 -2.76 5.02
N PHE A 84 5.89 -1.46 4.71
CA PHE A 84 7.15 -0.71 4.61
C PHE A 84 7.11 0.53 5.50
N VAL A 85 8.00 0.59 6.50
CA VAL A 85 8.13 1.71 7.44
C VAL A 85 9.33 2.55 7.03
N TYR A 86 9.17 3.88 7.04
CA TYR A 86 10.21 4.82 6.69
C TYR A 86 10.21 6.04 7.60
N VAL A 87 11.38 6.62 7.77
CA VAL A 87 11.62 7.88 8.47
C VAL A 87 12.70 8.65 7.74
N GLY A 88 12.62 9.97 7.73
CA GLY A 88 13.62 10.80 7.10
C GLY A 88 13.44 12.27 7.40
N ALA A 89 14.33 13.06 6.80
CA ALA A 89 14.32 14.50 6.89
C ALA A 89 14.55 15.12 5.52
N ARG A 90 13.97 16.29 5.30
CA ARG A 90 14.19 17.13 4.11
C ARG A 90 14.60 18.51 4.57
N TYR A 91 15.76 18.98 4.08
CA TYR A 91 16.25 20.32 4.34
C TYR A 91 16.15 21.15 3.04
N ALA A 92 15.53 22.32 3.10
CA ALA A 92 15.42 23.24 1.97
C ALA A 92 16.53 24.30 2.04
N PHE A 93 17.39 24.33 1.03
CA PHE A 93 18.44 25.35 0.88
C PHE A 93 17.89 26.62 0.21
N GLY A 94 18.34 27.80 0.66
CA GLY A 94 17.93 29.10 0.13
C GLY A 94 17.25 30.01 1.17
N SER A 95 17.11 31.30 0.85
CA SER A 95 16.39 32.26 1.68
C SER A 95 14.89 32.01 1.58
N THR A 96 14.29 31.56 2.68
CA THR A 96 12.84 31.62 2.87
C THR A 96 12.52 33.11 3.03
N GLN A 97 12.03 33.77 1.98
CA GLN A 97 11.43 35.11 2.15
C GLN A 97 10.25 34.98 3.11
#